data_AF-A0A151BZL8-F1
#
_entry.id   AF-A0A151BZL8-F1
#
_cell.length_a   1.000
_cell.length_b   1.000
_cell.length_c   1.000
_cell.angle_alpha   90.00
_cell.angle_beta   90.00
_cell.angle_gamma   90.00
#
_symmetry.space_group_name_H-M   'P 1'
#
loop_
_entity.id
_entity.type
_entity.pdbx_description
1 polymer ?
#
loop_
_entity_poly.entity_id
_entity_poly.type
_entity_poly.pdbx_seq_one_letter_code
_entity_poly.pdbx_strand_id
1 'polypeptide(L)'
;MSEVREGVRESIADAREDAKALLESVKPKLRGWLHLVMAPLALIAGIVLIAISKTTAGRVGAIVFTITAVLLFGTSAIYHRGNWSPRTAITLRRMDHANIFLIIAGTYTPFALTLLPAAEARSLLILVWSGALLGVCFRVFWTGAPRWLYVPVYLALGWVAVFYIKPMLHGGGPAVLALIITGGALYSIGAIIYGTKRPNPSPRWFGFHEIFHTFTILAFAVHYVAASLAVTGHDVTASTLLH
;
A
#
# COMPACT_ATOMS: atom_id res chain seq x y z
N MET A 1 50.37 -21.66 -21.23
CA MET A 1 50.13 -20.70 -20.12
C MET A 1 48.93 -19.79 -20.35
N SER A 2 48.58 -19.40 -21.59
CA SER A 2 47.40 -18.57 -21.89
C SER A 2 46.08 -19.32 -21.71
N GLU A 3 45.95 -20.53 -22.25
CA GLU A 3 44.71 -21.35 -22.16
C GLU A 3 44.33 -21.68 -20.72
N VAL A 4 45.30 -22.01 -19.87
CA VAL A 4 45.08 -22.25 -18.43
C VAL A 4 44.60 -20.99 -17.72
N ARG A 5 45.11 -19.81 -18.09
CA ARG A 5 44.66 -18.52 -17.54
C ARG A 5 43.26 -18.15 -18.00
N GLU A 6 42.90 -18.53 -19.21
CA GLU A 6 41.58 -18.27 -19.81
C GLU A 6 40.51 -19.15 -19.18
N GLY A 7 40.76 -20.46 -19.07
CA GLY A 7 39.85 -21.39 -18.38
C GLY A 7 39.65 -21.05 -16.88
N VAL A 8 40.69 -20.54 -16.20
CA VAL A 8 40.54 -20.02 -14.82
C VAL A 8 39.68 -18.76 -14.77
N ARG A 9 39.77 -17.86 -15.76
CA ARG A 9 38.92 -16.65 -15.82
C ARG A 9 37.46 -16.99 -16.06
N GLU A 10 37.20 -17.93 -16.97
CA GLU A 10 35.85 -18.38 -17.31
C GLU A 10 35.18 -19.06 -16.10
N SER A 11 35.88 -19.99 -15.44
CA SER A 11 35.38 -20.62 -14.21
C SER A 11 35.08 -19.62 -13.07
N ILE A 12 35.90 -18.56 -12.92
CA ILE A 12 35.64 -17.50 -11.95
C ILE A 12 34.41 -16.66 -12.35
N ALA A 13 34.15 -16.46 -13.65
CA ALA A 13 32.99 -15.74 -14.14
C ALA A 13 31.70 -16.53 -13.87
N ASP A 14 31.69 -17.83 -14.18
CA ASP A 14 30.55 -18.72 -13.93
C ASP A 14 30.24 -18.83 -12.44
N ALA A 15 31.27 -19.03 -11.60
CA ALA A 15 31.09 -19.07 -10.15
C ALA A 15 30.54 -17.75 -9.58
N ARG A 16 30.88 -16.60 -10.18
CA ARG A 16 30.31 -15.30 -9.80
C ARG A 16 28.86 -15.17 -10.24
N GLU A 17 28.50 -15.68 -11.40
CA GLU A 17 27.13 -15.68 -11.91
C GLU A 17 26.24 -16.59 -11.06
N ASP A 18 26.69 -17.80 -10.77
CA ASP A 18 26.01 -18.75 -9.89
C ASP A 18 25.86 -18.16 -8.48
N ALA A 19 26.91 -17.56 -7.92
CA ALA A 19 26.82 -16.90 -6.61
C ALA A 19 25.83 -15.73 -6.62
N LYS A 20 25.76 -14.97 -7.72
CA LYS A 20 24.78 -13.89 -7.89
C LYS A 20 23.36 -14.45 -8.00
N ALA A 21 23.14 -15.51 -8.77
CA ALA A 21 21.86 -16.20 -8.88
C ALA A 21 21.42 -16.78 -7.51
N LEU A 22 22.36 -17.37 -6.76
CA LEU A 22 22.11 -17.87 -5.42
C LEU A 22 21.74 -16.73 -4.47
N LEU A 23 22.47 -15.61 -4.49
CA LEU A 23 22.16 -14.43 -3.69
C LEU A 23 20.81 -13.79 -4.05
N GLU A 24 20.44 -13.77 -5.33
CA GLU A 24 19.13 -13.32 -5.80
C GLU A 24 18.00 -14.27 -5.41
N SER A 25 18.29 -15.56 -5.20
CA SER A 25 17.32 -16.57 -4.75
C SER A 25 17.05 -16.52 -3.24
N VAL A 26 17.96 -15.93 -2.45
CA VAL A 26 17.83 -15.84 -0.99
C VAL A 26 16.96 -14.65 -0.60
N LYS A 27 15.84 -14.94 0.06
CA LYS A 27 14.95 -13.95 0.66
C LYS A 27 15.74 -13.02 1.60
N PRO A 28 15.61 -11.68 1.49
CA PRO A 28 16.35 -10.77 2.35
C PRO A 28 16.01 -10.97 3.83
N LYS A 29 16.99 -10.75 4.72
CA LYS A 29 16.83 -10.98 6.17
C LYS A 29 15.74 -10.12 6.82
N LEU A 30 15.55 -8.87 6.35
CA LEU A 30 14.53 -7.95 6.88
C LEU A 30 13.13 -8.18 6.26
N ARG A 31 12.98 -9.15 5.36
CA ARG A 31 11.71 -9.44 4.70
C ARG A 31 10.61 -9.72 5.73
N GLY A 32 9.55 -8.92 5.65
CA GLY A 32 8.36 -9.03 6.49
C GLY A 32 8.46 -8.39 7.87
N TRP A 33 9.65 -7.99 8.35
CA TRP A 33 9.80 -7.38 9.67
C TRP A 33 9.12 -6.01 9.78
N LEU A 34 9.24 -5.19 8.74
CA LEU A 34 8.61 -3.86 8.68
C LEU A 34 7.09 -3.95 8.89
N HIS A 35 6.42 -4.85 8.15
CA HIS A 35 4.96 -5.03 8.28
C HIS A 35 4.58 -5.78 9.56
N LEU A 36 5.44 -6.65 10.11
CA LEU A 36 5.21 -7.30 11.40
C LEU A 36 5.13 -6.28 12.54
N VAL A 37 6.05 -5.31 12.57
CA VAL A 37 6.02 -4.21 13.55
C VAL A 37 4.85 -3.27 13.26
N MET A 38 4.58 -2.98 11.99
CA MET A 38 3.53 -2.05 11.62
C MET A 38 2.11 -2.57 11.92
N ALA A 39 1.86 -3.89 11.82
CA ALA A 39 0.53 -4.45 12.02
C ALA A 39 -0.13 -4.08 13.38
N PRO A 40 0.51 -4.27 14.55
CA PRO A 40 -0.06 -3.82 15.83
C PRO A 40 -0.12 -2.28 15.93
N LEU A 41 0.85 -1.56 15.38
CA LEU A 41 0.83 -0.08 15.39
C LEU A 41 -0.34 0.47 14.56
N ALA A 42 -0.65 -0.14 13.42
CA ALA A 42 -1.77 0.23 12.57
C ALA A 42 -3.12 -0.05 13.25
N LEU A 43 -3.22 -1.15 14.02
CA LEU A 43 -4.40 -1.43 14.83
C LEU A 43 -4.58 -0.38 15.92
N ILE A 44 -3.53 -0.06 16.69
CA ILE A 44 -3.57 0.97 17.75
C ILE A 44 -3.93 2.33 17.16
N ALA A 45 -3.25 2.74 16.08
CA ALA A 45 -3.55 3.98 15.37
C ALA A 45 -5.01 4.00 14.90
N GLY A 46 -5.49 2.93 14.29
CA GLY A 46 -6.87 2.80 13.86
C GLY A 46 -7.90 2.93 14.99
N ILE A 47 -7.64 2.30 16.15
CA ILE A 47 -8.48 2.45 17.35
C ILE A 47 -8.53 3.92 17.79
N VAL A 48 -7.39 4.62 17.80
CA VAL A 48 -7.32 6.06 18.11
C VAL A 48 -8.14 6.85 17.10
N LEU A 49 -7.99 6.59 15.79
CA LEU A 49 -8.75 7.28 14.74
C LEU A 49 -10.26 7.12 14.91
N ILE A 50 -10.72 5.91 15.24
CA ILE A 50 -12.13 5.60 15.50
C ILE A 50 -12.63 6.37 16.73
N ALA A 51 -11.82 6.44 17.79
CA ALA A 51 -12.15 7.13 19.03
C ALA A 51 -12.25 8.64 18.86
N ILE A 52 -11.34 9.26 18.11
CA ILE A 52 -11.33 10.72 17.88
C ILE A 52 -12.34 11.17 16.80
N SER A 53 -12.90 10.24 16.02
CA SER A 53 -13.88 10.56 14.97
C SER A 53 -15.13 11.20 15.57
N LYS A 54 -15.46 12.42 15.15
CA LYS A 54 -16.57 13.21 15.72
C LYS A 54 -17.94 12.80 15.19
N THR A 55 -18.03 12.34 13.95
CA THR A 55 -19.29 11.98 13.29
C THR A 55 -19.40 10.47 13.08
N THR A 56 -20.62 9.96 12.95
CA THR A 56 -20.85 8.53 12.61
C THR A 56 -20.22 8.17 11.27
N ALA A 57 -20.34 9.04 10.26
CA ALA A 57 -19.75 8.83 8.94
C ALA A 57 -18.20 8.76 9.02
N GLY A 58 -17.57 9.70 9.74
CA GLY A 58 -16.14 9.67 9.99
C GLY A 58 -15.69 8.40 10.71
N ARG A 59 -16.46 7.96 11.73
CA ARG A 59 -16.16 6.73 12.48
C ARG A 59 -16.28 5.48 11.61
N VAL A 60 -17.29 5.38 10.74
CA VAL A 60 -17.40 4.30 9.76
C VAL A 60 -16.20 4.29 8.81
N GLY A 61 -15.80 5.46 8.29
CA GLY A 61 -14.62 5.59 7.45
C GLY A 61 -13.34 5.16 8.15
N ALA A 62 -13.16 5.54 9.41
CA ALA A 62 -12.04 5.14 10.26
C ALA A 62 -12.00 3.62 10.50
N ILE A 63 -13.15 2.98 10.74
CA ILE A 63 -13.26 1.53 10.89
C ILE A 63 -12.79 0.82 9.62
N VAL A 64 -13.27 1.26 8.45
CA VAL A 64 -12.93 0.67 7.16
C VAL A 64 -11.43 0.85 6.85
N PHE A 65 -10.88 2.04 7.08
CA PHE A 65 -9.45 2.30 6.95
C PHE A 65 -8.61 1.40 7.87
N THR A 66 -9.05 1.25 9.12
CA THR A 66 -8.36 0.40 10.12
C THR A 66 -8.36 -1.06 9.72
N ILE A 67 -9.52 -1.62 9.37
CA ILE A 67 -9.64 -3.04 8.97
C ILE A 67 -8.75 -3.34 7.77
N THR A 68 -8.82 -2.50 6.73
CA THR A 68 -8.01 -2.71 5.52
C THR A 68 -6.51 -2.57 5.78
N ALA A 69 -6.09 -1.68 6.69
CA ALA A 69 -4.69 -1.52 7.08
C ALA A 69 -4.17 -2.73 7.86
N VAL A 70 -4.96 -3.22 8.82
CA VAL A 70 -4.64 -4.44 9.59
C VAL A 70 -4.57 -5.66 8.68
N LEU A 71 -5.49 -5.79 7.72
CA LEU A 71 -5.43 -6.85 6.71
C LEU A 71 -4.16 -6.74 5.86
N LEU A 72 -3.82 -5.56 5.36
CA LEU A 72 -2.59 -5.34 4.58
C LEU A 72 -1.35 -5.74 5.38
N PHE A 73 -1.09 -5.06 6.51
CA PHE A 73 0.15 -5.26 7.26
C PHE A 73 0.21 -6.64 7.92
N GLY A 74 -0.91 -7.09 8.49
CA GLY A 74 -1.02 -8.39 9.16
C GLY A 74 -0.81 -9.56 8.20
N THR A 75 -1.54 -9.60 7.07
CA THR A 75 -1.37 -10.66 6.08
C THR A 75 0.05 -10.65 5.51
N SER A 76 0.62 -9.47 5.24
CA SER A 76 1.98 -9.35 4.74
C SER A 76 3.04 -9.85 5.71
N ALA A 77 2.87 -9.55 7.00
CA ALA A 77 3.72 -10.05 8.07
C ALA A 77 3.66 -11.59 8.14
N ILE A 78 2.45 -12.16 8.19
CA ILE A 78 2.24 -13.61 8.25
C ILE A 78 2.86 -14.29 7.02
N TYR A 79 2.59 -13.78 5.83
CA TYR A 79 3.12 -14.30 4.58
C TYR A 79 4.66 -14.34 4.59
N HIS A 80 5.29 -13.23 4.99
CA HIS A 80 6.73 -13.09 4.91
C HIS A 80 7.50 -13.62 6.12
N ARG A 81 6.88 -13.87 7.27
CA ARG A 81 7.60 -14.37 8.45
C ARG A 81 7.46 -15.86 8.69
N GLY A 82 6.42 -16.51 8.17
CA GLY A 82 6.25 -17.94 8.35
C GLY A 82 7.04 -18.82 7.37
N ASN A 83 7.24 -20.06 7.77
CA ASN A 83 7.75 -21.15 6.94
C ASN A 83 6.58 -22.05 6.53
N TRP A 84 5.99 -21.76 5.38
CA TRP A 84 4.71 -22.32 4.98
C TRP A 84 4.86 -23.46 3.97
N SER A 85 3.93 -24.41 3.98
CA SER A 85 3.80 -25.37 2.88
C SER A 85 3.58 -24.63 1.54
N PRO A 86 3.94 -25.23 0.39
CA PRO A 86 3.78 -24.57 -0.91
C PRO A 86 2.36 -24.06 -1.16
N ARG A 87 1.34 -24.83 -0.77
CA ARG A 87 -0.08 -24.46 -0.92
C ARG A 87 -0.42 -23.23 -0.08
N THR A 88 -0.05 -23.22 1.19
CA THR A 88 -0.29 -22.09 2.10
C THR A 88 0.46 -20.83 1.64
N ALA A 89 1.71 -20.97 1.19
CA ALA A 89 2.50 -19.85 0.68
C ALA A 89 1.86 -19.18 -0.54
N ILE A 90 1.25 -19.97 -1.45
CA ILE A 90 0.54 -19.45 -2.62
C ILE A 90 -0.71 -18.68 -2.19
N THR A 91 -1.52 -19.24 -1.27
CA THR A 91 -2.72 -18.57 -0.76
C THR A 91 -2.39 -17.26 -0.04
N LEU A 92 -1.39 -17.27 0.85
CA LEU A 92 -0.96 -16.06 1.56
C LEU A 92 -0.41 -15.00 0.60
N ARG A 93 0.32 -15.40 -0.45
CA ARG A 93 0.77 -14.48 -1.51
C ARG A 93 -0.41 -13.85 -2.26
N ARG A 94 -1.48 -14.63 -2.55
CA ARG A 94 -2.71 -14.09 -3.17
C ARG A 94 -3.33 -13.03 -2.28
N MET A 95 -3.51 -13.34 -1.00
CA MET A 95 -4.11 -12.44 -0.02
C MET A 95 -3.27 -11.17 0.17
N ASP A 96 -1.96 -11.31 0.34
CA ASP A 96 -1.01 -10.19 0.49
C ASP A 96 -1.10 -9.20 -0.68
N HIS A 97 -1.10 -9.70 -1.92
CA HIS A 97 -1.22 -8.84 -3.10
C HIS A 97 -2.65 -8.32 -3.32
N ALA A 98 -3.68 -9.08 -2.94
CA ALA A 98 -5.07 -8.65 -3.06
C ALA A 98 -5.40 -7.53 -2.07
N ASN A 99 -4.85 -7.57 -0.85
CA ASN A 99 -5.08 -6.57 0.18
C ASN A 99 -4.58 -5.17 -0.21
N ILE A 100 -3.66 -5.05 -1.17
CA ILE A 100 -3.26 -3.74 -1.74
C ILE A 100 -4.46 -3.02 -2.35
N PHE A 101 -5.36 -3.73 -3.05
CA PHE A 101 -6.59 -3.14 -3.57
C PHE A 101 -7.53 -2.66 -2.46
N LEU A 102 -7.66 -3.47 -1.41
CA LEU A 102 -8.53 -3.16 -0.27
C LEU A 102 -8.04 -1.94 0.50
N ILE A 103 -6.74 -1.82 0.79
CA ILE A 103 -6.22 -0.63 1.49
C ILE A 103 -6.32 0.63 0.64
N ILE A 104 -6.21 0.55 -0.70
CA ILE A 104 -6.44 1.72 -1.56
C ILE A 104 -7.88 2.23 -1.36
N ALA A 105 -8.89 1.36 -1.51
CA ALA A 105 -10.29 1.74 -1.30
C ALA A 105 -10.59 2.14 0.16
N GLY A 106 -9.98 1.44 1.12
CA GLY A 106 -10.09 1.74 2.54
C GLY A 106 -9.54 3.11 2.91
N THR A 107 -8.44 3.52 2.27
CA THR A 107 -7.84 4.86 2.43
C THR A 107 -8.74 5.96 1.90
N TYR A 108 -9.42 5.74 0.77
CA TYR A 108 -10.39 6.69 0.24
C TYR A 108 -11.61 6.88 1.14
N THR A 109 -11.99 5.85 1.89
CA THR A 109 -13.28 5.82 2.59
C THR A 109 -13.45 6.94 3.62
N PRO A 110 -12.53 7.19 4.58
CA PRO A 110 -12.67 8.32 5.50
C PRO A 110 -12.68 9.66 4.77
N PHE A 111 -11.87 9.84 3.71
CA PHE A 111 -11.86 11.10 2.95
C PHE A 111 -13.17 11.33 2.19
N ALA A 112 -13.72 10.31 1.56
CA ALA A 112 -15.00 10.41 0.86
C ALA A 112 -16.12 10.79 1.83
N LEU A 113 -16.18 10.13 2.99
CA LEU A 113 -17.27 10.30 3.95
C LEU A 113 -17.18 11.59 4.78
N THR A 114 -16.04 12.28 4.80
CA THR A 114 -15.84 13.49 5.62
C THR A 114 -15.53 14.75 4.83
N LEU A 115 -14.94 14.63 3.64
CA LEU A 115 -14.48 15.79 2.86
C LEU A 115 -15.36 16.08 1.64
N LEU A 116 -16.16 15.12 1.16
CA LEU A 116 -16.91 15.27 -0.08
C LEU A 116 -18.41 15.49 0.18
N PRO A 117 -19.09 16.25 -0.69
CA PRO A 117 -20.55 16.22 -0.72
C PRO A 117 -21.06 14.82 -1.08
N ALA A 118 -22.31 14.53 -0.71
CA ALA A 118 -22.84 13.16 -0.69
C ALA A 118 -22.81 12.46 -2.07
N ALA A 119 -23.04 13.19 -3.16
CA ALA A 119 -23.05 12.63 -4.51
C ALA A 119 -21.63 12.22 -4.95
N GLU A 120 -20.65 13.09 -4.74
CA GLU A 120 -19.24 12.88 -5.03
C GLU A 120 -18.68 11.76 -4.16
N ALA A 121 -18.98 11.77 -2.85
CA ALA A 121 -18.62 10.70 -1.93
C ALA A 121 -19.10 9.33 -2.42
N ARG A 122 -20.39 9.24 -2.82
CA ARG A 122 -20.97 8.01 -3.35
C ARG A 122 -20.28 7.56 -4.63
N SER A 123 -20.06 8.48 -5.58
CA SER A 123 -19.41 8.17 -6.86
C SER A 123 -17.97 7.68 -6.67
N LEU A 124 -17.20 8.33 -5.78
CA LEU A 124 -15.85 7.93 -5.44
C LEU A 124 -15.84 6.54 -4.82
N LEU A 125 -16.68 6.30 -3.80
CA LEU A 125 -16.75 5.02 -3.09
C LEU A 125 -17.14 3.87 -4.02
N ILE A 126 -18.15 4.05 -4.88
CA ILE A 126 -18.53 3.04 -5.88
C ILE A 126 -17.34 2.72 -6.78
N LEU A 127 -16.71 3.76 -7.34
CA LEU A 127 -15.58 3.57 -8.26
C LEU A 127 -14.41 2.83 -7.60
N VAL A 128 -13.97 3.26 -6.41
CA VAL A 128 -12.80 2.67 -5.76
C VAL A 128 -13.07 1.27 -5.20
N TRP A 129 -14.27 1.02 -4.65
CA TRP A 129 -14.60 -0.31 -4.13
C TRP A 129 -14.92 -1.30 -5.24
N SER A 130 -15.61 -0.90 -6.31
CA SER A 130 -15.78 -1.76 -7.50
C SER A 130 -14.42 -2.09 -8.12
N GLY A 131 -13.54 -1.10 -8.30
CA GLY A 131 -12.18 -1.32 -8.78
C GLY A 131 -11.37 -2.24 -7.86
N ALA A 132 -11.50 -2.08 -6.54
CA ALA A 132 -10.83 -2.93 -5.57
C ALA A 132 -11.33 -4.38 -5.61
N LEU A 133 -12.65 -4.60 -5.67
CA LEU A 133 -13.22 -5.94 -5.76
C LEU A 133 -12.81 -6.64 -7.06
N LEU A 134 -12.84 -5.94 -8.19
CA LEU A 134 -12.33 -6.45 -9.46
C LEU A 134 -10.84 -6.81 -9.37
N GLY A 135 -10.04 -5.94 -8.75
CA GLY A 135 -8.61 -6.19 -8.51
C GLY A 135 -8.34 -7.38 -7.59
N VAL A 136 -9.12 -7.55 -6.52
CA VAL A 136 -9.07 -8.71 -5.62
C VAL A 136 -9.39 -9.99 -6.39
N CYS A 137 -10.51 -10.02 -7.12
CA CYS A 137 -10.88 -11.16 -7.96
C CYS A 137 -9.77 -11.50 -8.96
N PHE A 138 -9.26 -10.50 -9.67
CA PHE A 138 -8.13 -10.66 -10.60
C PHE A 138 -6.90 -11.30 -9.92
N ARG A 139 -6.52 -10.86 -8.72
CA ARG A 139 -5.35 -11.41 -8.01
C ARG A 139 -5.58 -12.79 -7.39
N VAL A 140 -6.80 -13.08 -6.95
CA VAL A 140 -7.16 -14.36 -6.35
C VAL A 140 -7.26 -15.45 -7.42
N PHE A 141 -7.87 -15.15 -8.57
CA PHE A 141 -8.02 -16.11 -9.66
C PHE A 141 -6.77 -16.22 -10.55
N TRP A 142 -5.99 -15.14 -10.71
CA TRP A 142 -4.76 -15.14 -11.52
C TRP A 142 -3.49 -14.88 -10.69
N THR A 143 -3.10 -15.87 -9.91
CA THR A 143 -1.90 -15.80 -9.03
C THR A 143 -0.61 -15.44 -9.76
N GLY A 144 -0.42 -16.00 -10.96
CA GLY A 144 0.78 -15.85 -11.78
C GLY A 144 0.85 -14.58 -12.60
N ALA A 145 -0.15 -13.68 -12.49
CA ALA A 145 -0.15 -12.43 -13.25
C ALA A 145 1.15 -11.65 -13.01
N PRO A 146 1.83 -11.19 -14.07
CA PRO A 146 3.14 -10.55 -13.96
C PRO A 146 3.02 -9.15 -13.32
N ARG A 147 4.08 -8.71 -12.65
CA ARG A 147 4.10 -7.43 -11.89
C ARG A 147 3.82 -6.22 -12.76
N TRP A 148 4.31 -6.22 -14.00
CA TRP A 148 4.08 -5.13 -14.95
C TRP A 148 2.59 -4.92 -15.27
N LEU A 149 1.76 -5.94 -15.10
CA LEU A 149 0.32 -5.83 -15.34
C LEU A 149 -0.40 -5.25 -14.12
N TYR A 150 -0.16 -5.80 -12.94
CA TYR A 150 -0.97 -5.46 -11.77
C TYR A 150 -0.52 -4.20 -11.02
N VAL A 151 0.76 -3.82 -11.12
CA VAL A 151 1.28 -2.59 -10.50
C VAL A 151 0.63 -1.33 -11.11
N PRO A 152 0.52 -1.19 -12.45
CA PRO A 152 -0.23 -0.09 -13.06
C PRO A 152 -1.71 -0.05 -12.64
N VAL A 153 -2.35 -1.20 -12.40
CA VAL A 153 -3.74 -1.24 -11.93
C VAL A 153 -3.86 -0.68 -10.51
N TYR A 154 -2.91 -0.99 -9.62
CA TYR A 154 -2.84 -0.35 -8.30
C TYR A 154 -2.68 1.17 -8.42
N LEU A 155 -1.79 1.63 -9.30
CA LEU A 155 -1.56 3.06 -9.52
C LEU A 155 -2.81 3.73 -10.09
N ALA A 156 -3.45 3.14 -11.11
CA ALA A 156 -4.67 3.68 -11.70
C ALA A 156 -5.79 3.85 -10.66
N LEU A 157 -6.03 2.82 -9.84
CA LEU A 157 -7.00 2.90 -8.76
C LEU A 157 -6.59 3.94 -7.69
N GLY A 158 -5.31 3.97 -7.33
CA GLY A 158 -4.74 4.92 -6.38
C GLY A 158 -4.78 6.37 -6.84
N TRP A 159 -4.86 6.64 -8.14
CA TRP A 159 -4.91 7.99 -8.71
C TRP A 159 -6.31 8.54 -8.95
N VAL A 160 -7.37 7.77 -8.64
CA VAL A 160 -8.76 8.24 -8.73
C VAL A 160 -9.01 9.55 -7.98
N ALA A 161 -8.27 9.81 -6.89
CA ALA A 161 -8.29 11.04 -6.10
C ALA A 161 -8.15 12.32 -6.94
N VAL A 162 -7.40 12.25 -8.05
CA VAL A 162 -7.12 13.42 -8.91
C VAL A 162 -8.41 14.05 -9.43
N PHE A 163 -9.43 13.25 -9.73
CA PHE A 163 -10.73 13.74 -10.19
C PHE A 163 -11.54 14.45 -9.08
N TYR A 164 -11.14 14.29 -7.83
CA TYR A 164 -11.82 14.84 -6.65
C TYR A 164 -10.97 15.89 -5.91
N ILE A 165 -9.86 16.38 -6.49
CA ILE A 165 -8.99 17.37 -5.84
C ILE A 165 -9.75 18.63 -5.41
N LYS A 166 -10.59 19.19 -6.28
CA LYS A 166 -11.36 20.42 -5.97
C LYS A 166 -12.29 20.24 -4.75
N PRO A 167 -13.21 19.24 -4.73
CA PRO A 167 -14.05 19.05 -3.57
C PRO A 167 -13.25 18.62 -2.32
N MET A 168 -12.16 17.85 -2.45
CA MET A 168 -11.27 17.55 -1.31
C MET A 168 -10.59 18.79 -0.74
N LEU A 169 -10.18 19.73 -1.60
CA LEU A 169 -9.63 21.03 -1.19
C LEU A 169 -10.67 21.85 -0.42
N HIS A 170 -11.90 21.90 -0.92
CA HIS A 170 -12.97 22.65 -0.26
C HIS A 170 -13.38 22.03 1.08
N GLY A 171 -13.47 20.70 1.17
CA GLY A 171 -13.90 20.02 2.40
C GLY A 171 -12.79 19.89 3.46
N GLY A 172 -11.54 19.66 3.05
CA GLY A 172 -10.42 19.41 3.97
C GLY A 172 -9.42 20.55 4.10
N GLY A 173 -9.48 21.54 3.21
CA GLY A 173 -8.47 22.60 3.13
C GLY A 173 -7.11 22.13 2.57
N PRO A 174 -6.17 23.06 2.40
CA PRO A 174 -4.90 22.80 1.73
C PRO A 174 -4.00 21.82 2.51
N ALA A 175 -4.05 21.84 3.85
CA ALA A 175 -3.22 20.96 4.67
C ALA A 175 -3.59 19.48 4.48
N VAL A 176 -4.89 19.15 4.53
CA VAL A 176 -5.37 17.77 4.32
C VAL A 176 -5.08 17.33 2.90
N LEU A 177 -5.34 18.18 1.90
CA LEU A 177 -5.04 17.86 0.50
C LEU A 177 -3.54 17.60 0.28
N ALA A 178 -2.66 18.43 0.87
CA ALA A 178 -1.21 18.24 0.76
C ALA A 178 -0.79 16.87 1.30
N LEU A 179 -1.30 16.46 2.47
CA LEU A 179 -1.03 15.13 3.03
C LEU A 179 -1.57 14.00 2.14
N ILE A 180 -2.78 14.14 1.56
CA ILE A 180 -3.33 13.16 0.62
C ILE A 180 -2.39 13.00 -0.60
N ILE A 181 -1.95 14.11 -1.19
CA ILE A 181 -1.03 14.12 -2.33
C ILE A 181 0.32 13.50 -1.94
N THR A 182 0.89 13.88 -0.79
CA THR A 182 2.15 13.33 -0.30
C THR A 182 2.07 11.82 -0.09
N GLY A 183 1.01 11.32 0.57
CA GLY A 183 0.80 9.88 0.74
C GLY A 183 0.62 9.15 -0.60
N GLY A 184 -0.14 9.74 -1.54
CA GLY A 184 -0.31 9.19 -2.89
C GLY A 184 1.00 9.13 -3.68
N ALA A 185 1.86 10.15 -3.55
CA ALA A 185 3.18 10.18 -4.15
C ALA A 185 4.10 9.11 -3.53
N LEU A 186 4.12 8.98 -2.20
CA LEU A 186 4.90 7.94 -1.50
C LEU A 186 4.48 6.53 -1.94
N TYR A 187 3.17 6.25 -2.02
CA TYR A 187 2.67 4.98 -2.55
C TYR A 187 3.13 4.75 -4.00
N SER A 188 3.05 5.80 -4.83
CA SER A 188 3.44 5.70 -6.24
C SER A 188 4.93 5.40 -6.40
N ILE A 189 5.79 6.07 -5.65
CA ILE A 189 7.24 5.83 -5.64
C ILE A 189 7.53 4.39 -5.21
N GLY A 190 6.93 3.93 -4.11
CA GLY A 190 7.05 2.54 -3.65
C GLY A 190 6.63 1.53 -4.72
N ALA A 191 5.46 1.74 -5.35
CA ALA A 191 4.91 0.86 -6.37
C ALA A 191 5.81 0.81 -7.63
N ILE A 192 6.37 1.94 -8.06
CA ILE A 192 7.31 2.00 -9.18
C ILE A 192 8.59 1.23 -8.84
N ILE A 193 9.16 1.40 -7.65
CA ILE A 193 10.34 0.66 -7.20
C ILE A 193 10.05 -0.85 -7.15
N TYR A 194 8.86 -1.24 -6.67
CA TYR A 194 8.42 -2.63 -6.65
C TYR A 194 8.24 -3.23 -8.06
N GLY A 195 7.66 -2.45 -8.98
CA GLY A 195 7.47 -2.85 -10.38
C GLY A 195 8.80 -3.05 -11.11
N THR A 196 9.68 -2.06 -11.01
CA THR A 196 10.99 -1.99 -11.69
C THR A 196 12.08 -2.82 -11.02
N LYS A 197 11.88 -3.21 -9.75
CA LYS A 197 12.89 -3.84 -8.87
C LYS A 197 14.14 -2.99 -8.65
N ARG A 198 14.05 -1.66 -8.83
CA ARG A 198 15.20 -0.75 -8.64
C ARG A 198 14.76 0.50 -7.86
N PRO A 199 15.61 1.01 -6.94
CA PRO A 199 16.93 0.50 -6.57
C PRO A 199 16.86 -0.78 -5.70
N ASN A 200 17.95 -1.54 -5.65
CA ASN A 200 18.08 -2.78 -4.86
C ASN A 200 19.38 -2.75 -4.05
N PRO A 201 19.47 -1.89 -3.01
CA PRO A 201 20.75 -1.48 -2.42
C PRO A 201 21.45 -2.60 -1.65
N SER A 202 20.70 -3.49 -1.00
CA SER A 202 21.25 -4.68 -0.36
C SER A 202 20.35 -5.89 -0.58
N PRO A 203 20.57 -6.68 -1.65
CA PRO A 203 19.74 -7.84 -1.97
C PRO A 203 19.63 -8.85 -0.81
N ARG A 204 20.63 -8.92 0.08
CA ARG A 204 20.65 -9.83 1.22
C ARG A 204 19.91 -9.30 2.46
N TRP A 205 19.85 -7.99 2.65
CA TRP A 205 19.32 -7.39 3.88
C TRP A 205 18.12 -6.48 3.63
N PHE A 206 18.22 -5.57 2.67
CA PHE A 206 17.25 -4.52 2.38
C PHE A 206 17.20 -4.26 0.88
N GLY A 207 16.35 -5.00 0.18
CA GLY A 207 16.19 -4.91 -1.27
C GLY A 207 15.04 -3.99 -1.69
N PHE A 208 14.71 -4.03 -2.98
CA PHE A 208 13.63 -3.22 -3.57
C PHE A 208 12.26 -3.43 -2.89
N HIS A 209 12.01 -4.63 -2.36
CA HIS A 209 10.75 -4.96 -1.70
C HIS A 209 10.66 -4.37 -0.29
N GLU A 210 11.78 -4.33 0.43
CA GLU A 210 11.87 -3.64 1.73
C GLU A 210 11.70 -2.13 1.56
N ILE A 211 12.24 -1.57 0.48
CA ILE A 211 11.98 -0.18 0.08
C ILE A 211 10.48 0.03 -0.17
N PHE A 212 9.85 -0.84 -0.96
CA PHE A 212 8.40 -0.78 -1.19
C PHE A 212 7.57 -0.83 0.10
N HIS A 213 7.90 -1.72 1.04
CA HIS A 213 7.27 -1.78 2.35
C HIS A 213 7.49 -0.50 3.15
N THR A 214 8.68 0.09 3.08
CA THR A 214 8.98 1.36 3.77
C THR A 214 8.11 2.49 3.23
N PHE A 215 8.02 2.65 1.91
CA PHE A 215 7.14 3.65 1.29
C PHE A 215 5.67 3.40 1.60
N THR A 216 5.24 2.14 1.67
CA THR A 216 3.88 1.75 2.06
C THR A 216 3.56 2.19 3.49
N ILE A 217 4.49 2.02 4.43
CA ILE A 217 4.36 2.46 5.82
C ILE A 217 4.33 3.99 5.91
N LEU A 218 5.25 4.68 5.24
CA LEU A 218 5.31 6.15 5.24
C LEU A 218 4.04 6.76 4.64
N ALA A 219 3.56 6.21 3.53
CA ALA A 219 2.31 6.64 2.92
C ALA A 219 1.11 6.42 3.85
N PHE A 220 1.00 5.24 4.47
CA PHE A 220 -0.03 4.96 5.47
C PHE A 220 0.01 5.96 6.63
N ALA A 221 1.20 6.26 7.17
CA ALA A 221 1.33 7.20 8.28
C ALA A 221 0.88 8.62 7.88
N VAL A 222 1.25 9.08 6.69
CA VAL A 222 0.81 10.38 6.16
C VAL A 222 -0.71 10.41 5.94
N HIS A 223 -1.29 9.36 5.35
CA HIS A 223 -2.73 9.25 5.16
C HIS A 223 -3.49 9.09 6.47
N TYR A 224 -2.91 8.45 7.49
CA TYR A 224 -3.46 8.38 8.83
C TYR A 224 -3.56 9.78 9.48
N VAL A 225 -2.52 10.61 9.34
CA VAL A 225 -2.56 12.00 9.82
C VAL A 225 -3.61 12.79 9.05
N ALA A 226 -3.66 12.66 7.73
CA ALA A 226 -4.71 13.28 6.92
C ALA A 226 -6.12 12.86 7.36
N ALA A 227 -6.33 11.56 7.60
CA ALA A 227 -7.61 11.01 8.03
C ALA A 227 -7.97 11.51 9.43
N SER A 228 -7.01 11.62 10.33
CA SER A 228 -7.20 12.18 11.68
C SER A 228 -7.69 13.63 11.61
N LEU A 229 -7.09 14.47 10.76
CA LEU A 229 -7.56 15.83 10.51
C LEU A 229 -8.95 15.84 9.86
N ALA A 230 -9.21 14.96 8.91
CA ALA A 230 -10.49 14.88 8.22
C ALA A 230 -11.65 14.47 9.15
N VAL A 231 -11.45 13.46 10.02
CA VAL A 231 -12.51 12.98 10.94
C VAL A 231 -12.72 13.85 12.18
N THR A 232 -11.78 14.77 12.45
CA THR A 232 -11.86 15.74 13.56
C THR A 232 -12.14 17.17 13.10
N GLY A 233 -11.97 17.46 11.80
CA GLY A 233 -12.29 18.73 11.16
C GLY A 233 -13.79 19.06 11.32
N HIS A 234 -14.08 20.33 11.57
CA HIS A 234 -15.42 20.81 11.90
C HIS A 234 -16.35 20.81 10.68
N ASP A 235 -17.64 20.60 10.93
CA ASP A 235 -18.74 20.60 9.96
C ASP A 235 -18.78 21.89 9.12
N VAL A 236 -18.23 21.84 7.90
CA VAL A 236 -18.37 22.94 6.92
C VAL A 236 -19.85 23.14 6.54
N THR A 237 -20.69 22.12 6.70
CA THR A 237 -22.12 22.12 6.37
C THR A 237 -23.00 22.92 7.32
N ALA A 238 -22.55 23.27 8.54
CA ALA A 238 -23.35 24.11 9.44
C ALA A 238 -23.29 25.61 9.10
N SER A 239 -22.31 26.05 8.31
CA SER A 239 -22.13 27.47 7.97
C SER A 239 -22.88 27.92 6.70
N THR A 240 -23.28 26.99 5.84
CA THR A 240 -23.97 27.30 4.57
C THR A 240 -25.50 27.32 4.68
N LEU A 241 -26.07 27.05 5.86
CA LEU A 241 -27.52 27.11 6.11
C LEU A 241 -27.96 28.37 6.89
N LEU A 242 -27.06 29.35 7.06
CA LEU A 242 -27.35 30.60 7.77
C LEU A 242 -27.07 31.87 6.95
N HIS A 243 -26.90 31.77 5.63
CA HIS A 243 -26.83 32.93 4.73
C HIS A 243 -27.68 32.74 3.48
#